data_AF-A0A0X8GNM9-F1
#
_entry.id   AF-A0A0X8GNM9-F1
#
_cell.length_a   1.000
_cell.length_b   1.000
_cell.length_c   1.000
_cell.angle_alpha   90.00
_cell.angle_beta   90.00
_cell.angle_gamma   90.00
#
_symmetry.space_group_name_H-M   'P 1'
#
loop_
_entity.id
_entity.type
_entity.pdbx_description
1 polymer ?
#
loop_
_entity_poly.entity_id
_entity_poly.type
_entity_poly.pdbx_seq_one_letter_code
_entity_poly.pdbx_strand_id
1 'polypeptide(L)'
;MRKIALYLALFLSACGSSEVDDASDIIKQTLKKPKSFTLKTGEVIWQGKQAGQQNAFIVKIKYTAMNGLDETIDECKYVSFYTEDGSNHWQENGGLENCIAAGGKEEENALVMLRKINSFK
;
A
#
# COMPACT_ATOMS: atom_id res chain seq x y z
N MET A 1 -34.43 38.76 -8.16
CA MET A 1 -33.70 37.78 -9.00
C MET A 1 -32.23 38.15 -9.02
N ARG A 2 -31.35 37.35 -8.40
CA ARG A 2 -29.90 37.28 -8.70
C ARG A 2 -29.36 36.00 -8.09
N LYS A 3 -29.18 34.99 -8.94
CA LYS A 3 -28.51 33.73 -8.60
C LYS A 3 -27.01 33.99 -8.70
N ILE A 4 -26.29 33.94 -7.58
CA ILE A 4 -24.83 33.90 -7.59
C ILE A 4 -24.47 32.41 -7.54
N ALA A 5 -24.12 31.86 -8.69
CA ALA A 5 -23.55 30.53 -8.79
C ALA A 5 -22.07 30.63 -8.37
N LEU A 6 -21.75 30.19 -7.14
CA LEU A 6 -20.37 29.87 -6.79
C LEU A 6 -20.01 28.53 -7.45
N TYR A 7 -19.25 28.61 -8.54
CA TYR A 7 -18.52 27.46 -9.06
C TYR A 7 -17.35 27.18 -8.11
N LEU A 8 -17.53 26.19 -7.24
CA LEU A 8 -16.43 25.62 -6.47
C LEU A 8 -15.57 24.83 -7.45
N ALA A 9 -14.43 25.39 -7.83
CA ALA A 9 -13.40 24.68 -8.60
C ALA A 9 -12.85 23.55 -7.73
N LEU A 10 -13.13 22.31 -8.13
CA LEU A 10 -12.47 21.11 -7.61
C LEU A 10 -10.98 21.21 -7.97
N PHE A 11 -10.16 21.47 -6.96
CA PHE A 11 -8.72 21.29 -7.05
C PHE A 11 -8.45 19.79 -7.28
N LEU A 12 -8.14 19.45 -8.54
CA LEU A 12 -7.47 18.20 -8.89
C LEU A 12 -6.04 18.26 -8.35
N SER A 13 -5.88 18.02 -7.04
CA SER A 13 -4.59 17.58 -6.52
C SER A 13 -4.38 16.15 -7.01
N ALA A 14 -3.32 15.95 -7.78
CA ALA A 14 -2.76 14.64 -8.05
C ALA A 14 -2.27 14.04 -6.72
N CYS A 15 -3.20 13.50 -5.94
CA CYS A 15 -2.91 12.69 -4.78
C CYS A 15 -2.60 11.27 -5.29
N GLY A 16 -1.44 10.75 -4.93
CA GLY A 16 -1.32 9.29 -4.77
C GLY A 16 -2.48 8.81 -3.90
N SER A 17 -3.00 7.63 -4.17
CA SER A 17 -4.11 7.13 -3.37
C SER A 17 -3.64 6.99 -1.91
N SER A 18 -4.50 7.30 -0.94
CA SER A 18 -4.15 7.21 0.50
C SER A 18 -3.55 5.85 0.85
N GLU A 19 -4.02 4.80 0.19
CA GLU A 19 -3.61 3.42 0.40
C GLU A 19 -2.15 3.18 -0.04
N VAL A 20 -1.67 3.88 -1.07
CA VAL A 20 -0.26 3.81 -1.51
C VAL A 20 0.66 4.49 -0.52
N ASP A 21 0.22 5.60 0.06
CA ASP A 21 0.96 6.30 1.11
C ASP A 21 0.99 5.46 2.39
N ASP A 22 -0.15 4.89 2.80
CA ASP A 22 -0.29 3.97 3.93
C ASP A 22 0.62 2.74 3.77
N ALA A 23 0.58 2.08 2.61
CA ALA A 23 1.44 0.95 2.29
C ALA A 23 2.93 1.33 2.31
N SER A 24 3.27 2.52 1.82
CA SER A 24 4.64 3.03 1.85
C SER A 24 5.11 3.29 3.27
N ASP A 25 4.25 3.80 4.15
CA ASP A 25 4.56 4.04 5.56
C ASP A 25 4.74 2.74 6.34
N ILE A 26 3.95 1.71 6.01
CA ILE A 26 4.16 0.34 6.52
C ILE A 26 5.55 -0.18 6.11
N ILE A 27 5.95 -0.05 4.85
CA ILE A 27 7.30 -0.46 4.40
C ILE A 27 8.39 0.33 5.12
N LYS A 28 8.24 1.65 5.27
CA LYS A 28 9.22 2.49 5.98
C LYS A 28 9.47 2.00 7.40
N GLN A 29 8.44 1.53 8.10
CA GLN A 29 8.56 0.98 9.46
C GLN A 29 9.45 -0.27 9.51
N THR A 30 9.59 -1.02 8.41
CA THR A 30 10.43 -2.24 8.35
C THR A 30 11.86 -1.97 7.90
N LEU A 31 12.17 -0.78 7.39
CA LEU A 31 13.49 -0.46 6.84
C LEU A 31 14.48 -0.07 7.94
N LYS A 32 15.75 -0.49 7.77
CA LYS A 32 16.85 -0.05 8.65
C LYS A 32 17.11 1.46 8.55
N LYS A 33 16.89 2.06 7.38
CA LYS A 33 17.05 3.50 7.12
C LYS A 33 15.76 4.07 6.50
N PRO A 34 14.68 4.27 7.27
CA PRO A 34 13.36 4.65 6.74
C PRO A 34 13.38 5.92 5.87
N LYS A 35 14.22 6.90 6.25
CA LYS A 35 14.35 8.18 5.53
C LYS A 35 14.97 8.07 4.14
N SER A 36 15.58 6.92 3.81
CA SER A 36 16.15 6.67 2.47
C SER A 36 15.11 6.15 1.47
N PHE A 37 13.90 5.81 1.94
CA PHE A 37 12.83 5.32 1.08
C PHE A 37 12.44 6.36 0.04
N THR A 38 12.40 5.94 -1.23
CA THR A 38 11.89 6.73 -2.35
C THR A 38 10.91 5.87 -3.14
N LEU A 39 9.64 6.27 -3.16
CA LEU A 39 8.60 5.61 -3.95
C LEU A 39 8.91 5.77 -5.45
N LYS A 40 8.89 4.66 -6.21
CA LYS A 40 8.94 4.68 -7.68
C LYS A 40 7.55 4.57 -8.29
N THR A 41 6.76 3.62 -7.81
CA THR A 41 5.39 3.37 -8.29
C THR A 41 4.61 2.64 -7.22
N GLY A 42 3.33 2.95 -7.08
CA GLY A 42 2.39 2.30 -6.20
C GLY A 42 1.07 2.00 -6.92
N GLU A 43 0.48 0.85 -6.65
CA GLU A 43 -0.77 0.40 -7.28
C GLU A 43 -1.61 -0.40 -6.29
N VAL A 44 -2.88 -0.02 -6.12
CA VAL A 44 -3.86 -0.83 -5.37
C VAL A 44 -4.31 -1.97 -6.27
N ILE A 45 -3.82 -3.19 -6.01
CA ILE A 45 -4.16 -4.37 -6.80
C ILE A 45 -5.44 -5.05 -6.32
N TRP A 46 -5.83 -4.80 -5.07
CA TRP A 46 -7.10 -5.25 -4.53
C TRP A 46 -7.58 -4.34 -3.41
N GLN A 47 -8.90 -4.18 -3.34
CA GLN A 47 -9.60 -3.52 -2.24
C GLN A 47 -10.89 -4.28 -1.91
N GLY A 48 -11.24 -4.34 -0.64
CA GLY A 48 -12.45 -5.00 -0.19
C GLY A 48 -12.72 -4.77 1.29
N LYS A 49 -13.55 -5.63 1.88
CA LYS A 49 -13.88 -5.58 3.30
C LYS A 49 -13.48 -6.88 3.99
N GLN A 50 -12.76 -6.80 5.10
CA GLN A 50 -12.47 -7.93 5.97
C GLN A 50 -13.63 -8.13 6.95
N ALA A 51 -14.11 -9.37 7.04
CA ALA A 51 -15.13 -9.88 7.98
C ALA A 51 -16.34 -8.95 8.24
N GLY A 52 -16.69 -8.09 7.28
CA GLY A 52 -17.90 -7.27 7.28
C GLY A 52 -17.75 -5.77 7.61
N GLN A 53 -16.62 -5.27 8.14
CA GLN A 53 -16.56 -3.86 8.58
C GLN A 53 -15.26 -3.11 8.29
N GLN A 54 -14.10 -3.76 8.20
CA GLN A 54 -12.83 -3.07 8.01
C GLN A 54 -12.49 -3.01 6.51
N ASN A 55 -12.15 -1.83 5.99
CA ASN A 55 -11.63 -1.74 4.62
C ASN A 55 -10.25 -2.39 4.58
N ALA A 56 -10.05 -3.30 3.64
CA ALA A 56 -8.82 -4.05 3.49
C ALA A 56 -8.26 -3.82 2.08
N PHE A 57 -6.94 -3.77 2.00
CA PHE A 57 -6.22 -3.39 0.80
C PHE A 57 -5.06 -4.35 0.55
N ILE A 58 -4.75 -4.57 -0.72
CA ILE A 58 -3.46 -5.10 -1.15
C ILE A 58 -2.89 -4.10 -2.14
N VAL A 59 -1.69 -3.61 -1.82
CA VAL A 59 -1.02 -2.56 -2.56
C VAL A 59 0.35 -3.05 -2.99
N LYS A 60 0.68 -2.90 -4.26
CA LYS A 60 1.99 -3.17 -4.83
C LYS A 60 2.82 -1.89 -4.80
N ILE A 61 3.98 -1.93 -4.15
CA ILE A 61 4.89 -0.80 -4.02
C ILE A 61 6.24 -1.18 -4.63
N LYS A 62 6.73 -0.39 -5.59
CA LYS A 62 8.13 -0.40 -6.01
C LYS A 62 8.82 0.83 -5.46
N TYR A 63 10.00 0.64 -4.89
CA TYR A 63 10.73 1.72 -4.23
C TYR A 63 12.24 1.46 -4.26
N THR A 64 13.00 2.51 -4.00
CA THR A 64 14.42 2.37 -3.62
C THR A 64 14.61 2.73 -2.16
N ALA A 65 15.56 2.08 -1.50
CA ALA A 65 15.98 2.41 -0.15
C ALA A 65 17.45 2.04 0.06
N MET A 66 18.06 2.53 1.14
CA MET A 66 19.39 2.11 1.55
C MET A 66 19.31 0.91 2.50
N ASN A 67 20.13 -0.10 2.24
CA ASN A 67 20.28 -1.25 3.13
C ASN A 67 21.20 -0.92 4.34
N GLY A 68 21.53 -1.94 5.14
CA GLY A 68 22.42 -1.78 6.30
C GLY A 68 23.88 -1.42 5.96
N LEU A 69 24.27 -1.53 4.69
CA LEU A 69 25.62 -1.28 4.17
C LEU A 69 25.72 0.01 3.35
N ASP A 70 24.71 0.89 3.45
CA ASP A 70 24.65 2.15 2.68
C ASP A 70 24.50 2.00 1.16
N GLU A 71 24.14 0.81 0.68
CA GLU A 71 23.87 0.57 -0.74
C GLU A 71 22.39 0.83 -1.05
N THR A 72 22.13 1.48 -2.18
CA THR A 72 20.76 1.67 -2.68
C THR A 72 20.28 0.39 -3.35
N ILE A 73 19.19 -0.18 -2.84
CA ILE A 73 18.50 -1.33 -3.41
C ILE A 73 17.23 -0.88 -4.13
N ASP A 74 16.83 -1.66 -5.15
CA ASP A 74 15.57 -1.51 -5.86
C ASP A 74 14.67 -2.69 -5.50
N GLU A 75 13.52 -2.41 -4.91
CA GLU A 75 12.67 -3.42 -4.27
C GLU A 75 11.23 -3.30 -4.74
N CYS A 76 10.52 -4.43 -4.69
CA CYS A 76 9.09 -4.51 -4.97
C CYS A 76 8.42 -5.35 -3.90
N LYS A 77 7.37 -4.79 -3.27
CA LYS A 77 6.61 -5.44 -2.20
C LYS A 77 5.11 -5.40 -2.50
N TYR A 78 4.41 -6.47 -2.14
CA TYR A 78 2.98 -6.42 -1.89
C TYR A 78 2.77 -6.16 -0.39
N VAL A 79 1.92 -5.19 -0.08
CA VAL A 79 1.54 -4.82 1.28
C VAL A 79 0.06 -5.08 1.46
N SER A 80 -0.30 -5.93 2.41
CA SER A 80 -1.67 -6.19 2.81
C SER A 80 -1.95 -5.61 4.20
N PHE A 81 -3.01 -4.82 4.29
CA PHE A 81 -3.41 -4.17 5.52
C PHE A 81 -4.91 -3.90 5.53
N TYR A 82 -5.46 -3.65 6.72
CA TYR A 82 -6.82 -3.15 6.90
C TYR A 82 -6.82 -1.88 7.73
N THR A 83 -7.88 -1.08 7.58
CA THR A 83 -8.08 0.14 8.35
C THR A 83 -9.18 -0.07 9.39
N GLU A 84 -8.89 0.26 10.64
CA GLU A 84 -9.84 0.28 11.75
C GLU A 84 -9.61 1.57 12.55
N ASP A 85 -10.69 2.31 12.83
CA ASP A 85 -10.65 3.59 13.57
C ASP A 85 -9.58 4.60 13.07
N GLY A 86 -9.33 4.60 11.76
CA GLY A 86 -8.33 5.48 11.11
C GLY A 86 -6.88 5.04 11.27
N SER A 87 -6.63 3.84 11.81
CA SER A 87 -5.31 3.24 11.95
C SER A 87 -5.12 2.09 10.96
N ASN A 88 -3.89 1.91 10.49
CA ASN A 88 -3.50 0.81 9.60
C ASN A 88 -3.01 -0.40 10.40
N HIS A 89 -3.63 -1.55 10.16
CA HIS A 89 -3.30 -2.81 10.81
C HIS A 89 -2.72 -3.79 9.80
N TRP A 90 -1.54 -4.33 10.10
CA TRP A 90 -0.79 -5.26 9.27
C TRP A 90 0.06 -6.18 10.17
N GLN A 91 0.53 -7.30 9.62
CA GLN A 91 1.47 -8.20 10.32
C GLN A 91 2.78 -8.28 9.55
N GLU A 92 3.91 -8.23 10.24
CA GLU A 92 5.23 -8.31 9.60
C GLU A 92 5.42 -9.64 8.84
N ASN A 93 4.93 -10.74 9.44
CA ASN A 93 4.91 -12.04 8.80
C ASN A 93 3.60 -12.22 8.02
N GLY A 94 3.60 -11.90 6.73
CA GLY A 94 2.49 -12.15 5.80
C GLY A 94 1.71 -10.91 5.36
N GLY A 95 1.91 -9.76 6.01
CA GLY A 95 1.44 -8.44 5.57
C GLY A 95 2.36 -7.78 4.55
N LEU A 96 3.64 -8.18 4.50
CA LEU A 96 4.59 -7.74 3.49
C LEU A 96 5.20 -8.95 2.79
N GLU A 97 5.12 -8.97 1.47
CA GLU A 97 5.71 -10.03 0.65
C GLU A 97 6.50 -9.42 -0.49
N ASN A 98 7.59 -10.07 -0.89
CA ASN A 98 8.31 -9.69 -2.11
C ASN A 98 7.41 -9.88 -3.32
N CYS A 99 7.46 -8.97 -4.27
CA CYS A 99 6.93 -9.25 -5.60
C CYS A 99 7.68 -10.46 -6.16
N ILE A 100 6.97 -11.54 -6.48
CA ILE A 100 7.60 -12.67 -7.17
C ILE A 100 8.07 -12.18 -8.54
N ALA A 101 9.34 -12.42 -8.87
CA ALA A 101 9.91 -12.10 -10.17
C ALA A 101 9.01 -12.68 -11.27
N ALA A 102 8.63 -11.84 -12.23
CA ALA A 102 7.60 -12.09 -13.22
C ALA A 102 7.71 -13.48 -13.86
N GLY A 103 6.70 -14.32 -13.59
CA GLY A 103 6.59 -15.70 -14.09
C GLY A 103 5.31 -16.41 -13.61
N GLY A 104 4.77 -16.00 -12.44
CA GLY A 104 3.44 -16.41 -11.95
C GLY A 104 2.52 -15.20 -11.86
N LYS A 105 1.25 -15.39 -12.24
CA LYS A 105 0.28 -14.32 -12.51
C LYS A 105 0.07 -13.43 -11.28
N GLU A 106 0.06 -12.12 -11.48
CA GLU A 106 -0.16 -11.11 -10.44
C GLU A 106 -1.43 -11.36 -9.61
N GLU A 107 -2.48 -11.87 -10.26
CA GLU A 107 -3.74 -12.30 -9.63
C GLU A 107 -3.58 -13.47 -8.66
N GLU A 108 -2.70 -14.44 -8.95
CA GLU A 108 -2.43 -15.57 -8.04
C GLU A 108 -1.71 -15.09 -6.78
N ASN A 109 -0.82 -14.11 -6.90
CA ASN A 109 -0.16 -13.47 -5.76
C ASN A 109 -1.16 -12.68 -4.91
N ALA A 110 -2.07 -11.94 -5.55
CA ALA A 110 -3.16 -11.27 -4.85
C ALA A 110 -4.04 -12.27 -4.09
N LEU A 111 -4.37 -13.42 -4.68
CA LEU A 111 -5.15 -14.48 -4.01
C LEU A 111 -4.42 -15.09 -2.80
N VAL A 112 -3.10 -15.28 -2.88
CA VAL A 112 -2.29 -15.72 -1.72
C VAL A 112 -2.33 -14.67 -0.61
N MET A 113 -2.18 -13.40 -0.95
CA MET A 113 -2.26 -12.28 -0.01
C MET A 113 -3.66 -12.16 0.61
N LEU A 114 -4.73 -12.38 -0.16
CA LEU A 114 -6.11 -12.40 0.34
C LEU A 114 -6.35 -13.49 1.38
N ARG A 115 -5.81 -14.69 1.15
CA ARG A 115 -5.89 -15.78 2.14
C ARG A 115 -5.18 -15.40 3.44
N LYS A 116 -4.06 -14.69 3.35
CA LYS A 116 -3.31 -14.19 4.53
C LYS A 116 -4.05 -13.08 5.26
N ILE A 117 -4.65 -12.11 4.56
CA ILE A 117 -5.50 -11.09 5.18
C ILE A 117 -6.62 -11.74 5.99
N ASN A 118 -7.31 -12.71 5.40
CA ASN A 118 -8.40 -13.43 6.07
C ASN A 118 -7.92 -14.33 7.23
N SER A 119 -6.61 -14.52 7.39
CA SER A 119 -6.00 -15.24 8.52
C SER A 119 -5.59 -14.35 9.69
N PHE A 120 -5.68 -13.01 9.54
CA PHE A 120 -5.59 -12.08 10.66
C PHE A 120 -6.80 -12.29 11.56
N LYS A 121 -6.63 -13.14 12.58
CA LYS A 121 -7.58 -13.42 13.65
C LYS A 121 -7.11 -12.79 14.95
#